data_AF-A0A8W8MZM1-F1
#
_entry.id   AF-A0A8W8MZM1-F1
#
_cell.length_a   1.000
_cell.length_b   1.000
_cell.length_c   1.000
_cell.angle_alpha   90.00
_cell.angle_beta   90.00
_cell.angle_gamma   90.00
#
_symmetry.space_group_name_H-M   'P 1'
#
loop_
_entity.id
_entity.type
_entity.pdbx_description
1 polymer ?
#
loop_
_entity_poly.entity_id
_entity_poly.type
_entity_poly.pdbx_seq_one_letter_code
_entity_poly.pdbx_strand_id
1 'polypeptide(L)'
;MAANTSQHSDESSESLDLMMEAGSSSFEEMEDNVPLGTQPYLFEPEASSDEEINQQSSPESTDEDRLGNTDWCSCGNCPPMSTIEESVCCHEIPQVMTVLEEDPGKPCIIEHNGFEPVCLHPSSLR
;
A
#
# COMPACT_ATOMS: atom_id res chain seq x y z
N MET A 1 -19.88 -49.22 43.65
CA MET A 1 -21.23 -48.80 44.04
C MET A 1 -21.34 -47.31 43.81
N ALA A 2 -22.13 -46.94 42.80
CA ALA A 2 -23.36 -46.13 42.94
C ALA A 2 -23.04 -44.63 43.06
N ALA A 3 -23.13 -43.86 41.97
CA ALA A 3 -24.36 -43.32 41.41
C ALA A 3 -25.07 -42.39 42.41
N ASN A 4 -25.07 -41.09 42.13
CA ASN A 4 -26.29 -40.33 42.32
C ASN A 4 -26.53 -39.42 41.13
N THR A 5 -27.79 -39.47 40.75
CA THR A 5 -28.49 -38.94 39.60
C THR A 5 -29.30 -37.74 40.08
N SER A 6 -29.82 -37.00 39.09
CA SER A 6 -31.06 -36.22 39.16
C SER A 6 -30.91 -34.73 39.49
N GLN A 7 -31.60 -33.83 38.81
CA GLN A 7 -32.51 -33.90 37.65
C GLN A 7 -32.78 -32.43 37.25
N HIS A 8 -32.89 -32.17 35.94
CA HIS A 8 -33.94 -31.38 35.25
C HIS A 8 -34.26 -29.95 35.78
N SER A 9 -34.32 -28.88 34.98
CA SER A 9 -35.20 -28.66 33.82
C SER A 9 -34.77 -27.36 33.12
N ASP A 10 -34.62 -27.36 31.80
CA ASP A 10 -35.50 -26.71 30.80
C ASP A 10 -35.65 -25.20 30.91
N GLU A 11 -34.85 -24.48 30.12
CA GLU A 11 -35.22 -23.15 29.62
C GLU A 11 -34.85 -23.10 28.13
N SER A 12 -35.85 -23.40 27.29
CA SER A 12 -35.91 -23.08 25.86
C SER A 12 -35.67 -21.58 25.66
N SER A 13 -34.95 -21.10 24.66
CA SER A 13 -35.29 -20.96 23.24
C SER A 13 -34.13 -20.08 22.69
N GLU A 14 -33.71 -20.04 21.44
CA GLU A 14 -34.42 -20.04 20.16
C GLU A 14 -33.35 -20.15 19.06
N SER A 15 -33.47 -21.15 18.17
CA SER A 15 -32.64 -21.26 16.97
C SER A 15 -33.14 -20.26 15.94
N LEU A 16 -32.27 -19.33 15.54
CA LEU A 16 -32.54 -18.40 14.45
C LEU A 16 -32.15 -19.11 13.14
N ASP A 17 -33.08 -19.87 12.56
CA ASP A 17 -32.90 -20.40 11.21
C ASP A 17 -32.99 -19.22 10.21
N LEU A 18 -31.84 -18.70 9.78
CA LEU A 18 -31.77 -17.71 8.70
C LEU A 18 -32.03 -18.41 7.36
N MET A 19 -33.30 -18.41 6.95
CA MET A 19 -33.73 -18.79 5.61
C MET A 19 -33.09 -17.87 4.55
N MET A 20 -32.20 -18.42 3.73
CA MET A 20 -31.66 -17.73 2.56
C MET A 20 -32.69 -17.84 1.45
N GLU A 21 -33.56 -16.83 1.33
CA GLU A 21 -34.49 -16.69 0.21
C GLU A 21 -33.67 -16.38 -1.05
N ALA A 22 -33.45 -17.40 -1.88
CA ALA A 22 -32.97 -17.19 -3.24
C ALA A 22 -34.10 -16.51 -4.03
N GLY A 23 -34.04 -15.18 -4.11
CA GLY A 23 -34.88 -14.38 -4.98
C GLY A 23 -34.69 -14.85 -6.41
N SER A 24 -35.61 -15.70 -6.87
CA SER A 24 -35.78 -16.07 -8.26
C SER A 24 -36.22 -14.83 -9.02
N SER A 25 -35.25 -14.06 -9.53
CA SER A 25 -35.55 -13.09 -10.57
C SER A 25 -35.90 -13.90 -11.81
N SER A 26 -37.17 -13.83 -12.20
CA SER A 26 -37.67 -14.28 -13.50
C SER A 26 -36.80 -13.66 -14.60
N PHE A 27 -35.83 -14.42 -15.09
CA PHE A 27 -35.28 -14.20 -16.42
C PHE A 27 -36.00 -15.19 -17.31
N GLU A 28 -36.72 -14.68 -18.30
CA GLU A 28 -37.39 -15.54 -19.27
C GLU A 28 -36.36 -16.40 -19.97
N GLU A 29 -36.70 -17.68 -20.15
CA GLU A 29 -35.87 -18.65 -20.85
C GLU A 29 -35.72 -18.20 -22.31
N MET A 30 -34.55 -17.66 -22.65
CA MET A 30 -34.09 -17.63 -24.03
C MET A 30 -32.98 -18.67 -24.19
N GLU A 31 -33.33 -19.77 -24.85
CA GLU A 31 -32.36 -20.70 -25.42
C GLU A 31 -31.60 -19.99 -26.54
N ASP A 32 -30.51 -19.31 -26.20
CA ASP A 32 -29.53 -18.91 -27.18
C ASP A 32 -28.14 -19.33 -26.68
N ASN A 33 -27.42 -20.04 -27.54
CA ASN A 33 -26.12 -20.64 -27.27
C ASN A 33 -25.08 -19.52 -27.11
N VAL A 34 -25.01 -18.88 -25.94
CA VAL A 34 -23.99 -17.86 -25.67
C VAL A 34 -22.70 -18.56 -25.27
N PRO A 35 -21.62 -18.51 -26.08
CA PRO A 35 -20.35 -19.12 -25.70
C PRO A 35 -19.81 -18.42 -24.44
N LEU A 36 -19.64 -19.18 -23.35
CA LEU A 36 -18.96 -18.75 -22.12
C LEU A 36 -17.44 -18.66 -22.36
N GLY A 37 -17.03 -17.83 -23.33
CA GLY A 37 -15.63 -17.47 -23.55
C GLY A 37 -15.39 -16.08 -23.02
N THR A 38 -14.42 -15.91 -22.11
CA THR A 38 -13.88 -14.59 -21.80
C THR A 38 -13.26 -14.03 -23.08
N GLN A 39 -13.86 -12.98 -23.64
CA GLN A 39 -13.30 -12.27 -24.79
C GLN A 39 -11.95 -11.65 -24.37
N PRO A 40 -10.86 -11.86 -25.13
CA PRO A 40 -9.63 -11.13 -24.92
C PRO A 40 -9.87 -9.62 -25.05
N TYR A 41 -9.13 -8.83 -24.26
CA TYR A 41 -9.19 -7.38 -24.29
C TYR A 41 -8.90 -6.89 -25.72
N LEU A 42 -9.90 -6.30 -26.40
CA LEU A 42 -9.85 -6.01 -27.83
C LEU A 42 -9.51 -4.55 -28.15
N PHE A 43 -9.10 -3.78 -27.14
CA PHE A 43 -8.77 -2.36 -27.29
C PHE A 43 -7.48 -2.03 -26.57
N GLU A 44 -6.52 -1.49 -27.31
CA GLU A 44 -5.41 -0.71 -26.75
C GLU A 44 -5.95 0.70 -26.48
N PRO A 45 -5.69 1.31 -25.31
CA PRO A 45 -6.15 2.66 -25.03
C PRO A 45 -5.54 3.66 -26.01
N GLU A 46 -6.38 4.52 -26.59
CA GLU A 46 -5.91 5.64 -27.40
C GLU A 46 -5.22 6.65 -26.48
N ALA A 47 -3.94 6.94 -26.72
CA ALA A 47 -3.28 8.07 -26.09
C ALA A 47 -3.88 9.36 -26.69
N SER A 48 -4.76 10.04 -25.95
CA SER A 48 -5.16 11.40 -26.31
C SER A 48 -3.90 12.26 -26.32
N SER A 49 -3.48 12.67 -27.51
CA SER A 49 -2.33 13.56 -27.71
C SER A 49 -2.71 14.99 -27.34
N ASP A 50 -3.27 15.17 -26.15
CA ASP A 50 -3.56 16.46 -25.55
C ASP A 50 -2.54 16.64 -24.42
N GLU A 51 -1.29 16.84 -24.83
CA GLU A 51 -0.24 17.38 -23.96
C GLU A 51 -0.58 18.84 -23.61
N GLU A 52 -1.53 19.04 -22.70
CA GLU A 52 -1.40 20.12 -21.72
C GLU A 52 -0.88 19.50 -20.43
N ILE A 53 0.41 19.15 -20.48
CA ILE A 53 1.23 19.01 -19.28
C ILE A 53 1.15 20.37 -18.60
N ASN A 54 0.25 20.49 -17.63
CA ASN A 54 0.25 21.59 -16.68
C ASN A 54 1.53 21.45 -15.88
N GLN A 55 2.60 22.01 -16.44
CA GLN A 55 3.86 22.25 -15.76
C GLN A 55 3.50 23.23 -14.64
N GLN A 56 3.04 22.69 -13.51
CA GLN A 56 3.18 23.37 -12.24
C GLN A 56 4.69 23.54 -12.06
N SER A 57 5.19 24.68 -12.53
CA SER A 57 6.51 25.18 -12.24
C SER A 57 6.60 25.27 -10.73
N SER A 58 7.06 24.19 -10.11
CA SER A 58 7.69 24.26 -8.79
C SER A 58 8.80 25.31 -8.92
N PRO A 59 9.01 26.18 -7.92
CA PRO A 59 9.96 27.27 -8.04
C PRO A 59 11.32 26.69 -8.45
N GLU A 60 11.76 27.07 -9.65
CA GLU A 60 13.05 26.69 -10.24
C GLU A 60 14.18 27.24 -9.35
N SER A 61 14.51 26.52 -8.28
CA SER A 61 15.91 26.35 -7.94
C SER A 61 16.48 25.53 -9.10
N THR A 62 17.42 26.07 -9.85
CA THR A 62 18.16 25.35 -10.87
C THR A 62 18.62 24.03 -10.26
N ASP A 63 17.98 22.92 -10.61
CA ASP A 63 18.28 21.61 -10.02
C ASP A 63 19.75 21.19 -10.26
N GLU A 64 20.39 21.82 -11.25
CA GLU A 64 21.85 21.76 -11.49
C GLU A 64 22.68 22.15 -10.26
N ASP A 65 22.16 23.02 -9.39
CA ASP A 65 22.85 23.48 -8.18
C ASP A 65 22.99 22.38 -7.11
N ARG A 66 22.33 21.23 -7.26
CA ARG A 66 22.43 20.10 -6.31
C ARG A 66 23.55 19.11 -6.69
N LEU A 67 24.03 19.17 -7.93
CA LEU A 67 24.93 18.16 -8.48
C LEU A 67 26.34 18.27 -7.88
N GLY A 68 26.91 17.16 -7.42
CA GLY A 68 28.29 17.12 -6.92
C GLY A 68 28.53 17.87 -5.61
N ASN A 69 27.49 18.32 -4.90
CA ASN A 69 27.59 18.88 -3.54
C ASN A 69 26.52 18.29 -2.61
N THR A 70 26.49 18.76 -1.36
CA THR A 70 25.58 18.30 -0.30
C THR A 70 24.85 19.46 0.38
N ASP A 71 24.81 20.64 -0.23
CA ASP A 71 24.22 21.84 0.40
C ASP A 71 22.70 21.71 0.59
N TRP A 72 22.07 20.81 -0.18
CA TRP A 72 20.67 20.42 -0.07
C TRP A 72 20.39 19.42 1.07
N CYS A 73 21.41 18.81 1.66
CA CYS A 73 21.24 17.80 2.70
C CYS A 73 20.99 18.45 4.07
N SER A 74 19.85 18.14 4.68
CA SER A 74 19.50 18.57 6.05
C SER A 74 19.82 17.54 7.14
N CYS A 75 20.02 16.26 6.78
CA CYS A 75 20.26 15.17 7.74
C CYS A 75 21.75 14.92 8.05
N GLY A 76 22.66 15.55 7.30
CA GLY A 76 24.11 15.49 7.49
C GLY A 76 24.81 14.20 7.04
N ASN A 77 24.08 13.25 6.42
CA ASN A 77 24.61 11.94 6.04
C ASN A 77 24.57 11.65 4.53
N CYS A 78 24.02 12.55 3.71
CA CYS A 78 23.98 12.35 2.25
C CYS A 78 25.36 12.67 1.63
N PRO A 79 25.93 11.77 0.81
CA PRO A 79 27.12 12.09 0.03
C PRO A 79 26.77 12.94 -1.20
N PRO A 80 27.77 13.62 -1.82
CA PRO A 80 27.58 14.25 -3.12
C PRO A 80 27.19 13.19 -4.16
N MET A 81 26.15 13.47 -4.93
CA MET A 81 25.62 12.53 -5.94
C MET A 81 26.01 12.94 -7.37
N SER A 82 26.09 11.93 -8.24
CA SER A 82 26.42 12.09 -9.66
C SER A 82 25.27 12.62 -10.51
N THR A 83 24.03 12.45 -10.04
CA THR A 83 22.83 12.88 -10.75
C THR A 83 21.95 13.74 -9.86
N ILE A 84 21.14 14.59 -10.49
CA ILE A 84 20.16 15.44 -9.81
C ILE A 84 19.11 14.57 -9.12
N GLU A 85 18.62 13.54 -9.81
CA GLU A 85 17.55 12.65 -9.32
C GLU A 85 17.96 11.89 -8.05
N GLU A 86 19.24 11.58 -7.89
CA GLU A 86 19.78 10.93 -6.70
C GLU A 86 20.07 11.91 -5.55
N SER A 87 20.09 13.23 -5.83
CA SER A 87 20.45 14.27 -4.86
C SER A 87 19.29 14.59 -3.91
N VAL A 88 18.72 13.60 -3.23
CA VAL A 88 17.53 13.72 -2.36
C VAL A 88 17.84 13.37 -0.91
N CYS A 89 17.45 14.25 0.03
CA CYS A 89 17.64 14.04 1.47
C CYS A 89 16.53 13.15 2.04
N CYS A 90 16.84 12.35 3.06
CA CYS A 90 15.84 11.55 3.76
C CYS A 90 14.74 12.41 4.42
N HIS A 91 14.99 13.69 4.70
CA HIS A 91 13.98 14.62 5.22
C HIS A 91 13.04 15.19 4.17
N GLU A 92 13.38 15.09 2.88
CA GLU A 92 12.52 15.52 1.78
C GLU A 92 11.42 14.48 1.48
N ILE A 93 11.56 13.26 2.02
CA ILE A 93 10.63 12.15 1.80
C ILE A 93 9.64 12.09 2.98
N PRO A 94 8.34 12.44 2.79
CA PRO A 94 7.38 12.54 3.90
C PRO A 94 7.22 11.24 4.70
N GLN A 95 7.23 10.10 4.02
CA GLN A 95 7.09 8.79 4.65
C GLN A 95 8.28 8.46 5.56
N VAL A 96 9.48 8.92 5.17
CA VAL A 96 10.68 8.73 5.99
C VAL A 96 10.63 9.60 7.23
N MET A 97 10.11 10.83 7.12
CA MET A 97 9.88 11.70 8.27
C MET A 97 8.89 11.10 9.26
N THR A 98 7.79 10.49 8.80
CA THR A 98 6.85 9.77 9.67
C THR A 98 7.52 8.63 10.44
N VAL A 99 8.39 7.84 9.80
CA VAL A 99 9.14 6.78 10.48
C VAL A 99 10.12 7.36 11.52
N LEU A 100 10.79 8.47 11.20
CA LEU A 100 11.69 9.15 12.14
C LEU A 100 10.97 9.70 13.38
N GLU A 101 9.71 10.09 13.26
CA GLU A 101 8.90 10.55 14.39
C GLU A 101 8.60 9.43 15.42
N GLU A 102 8.64 8.16 15.00
CA GLU A 102 8.44 7.00 15.88
C GLU A 102 9.61 6.80 16.86
N ASP A 103 10.82 7.25 16.50
CA ASP A 103 12.06 7.12 17.27
C ASP A 103 12.70 8.51 17.50
N PRO A 104 12.16 9.30 18.45
CA PRO A 104 12.60 10.67 18.66
C PRO A 104 14.05 10.71 19.14
N GLY A 105 14.86 11.53 18.46
CA GLY A 105 16.27 11.76 18.80
C GLY A 105 17.27 11.26 17.77
N LYS A 106 16.80 10.62 16.69
CA LYS A 106 17.63 10.27 15.53
C LYS A 106 17.43 11.28 14.39
N PRO A 107 18.46 12.06 14.02
CA PRO A 107 18.33 13.05 12.94
C PRO A 107 18.31 12.45 11.54
N CYS A 108 18.68 11.18 11.34
CA CYS A 108 18.73 10.57 10.01
C CYS A 108 18.16 9.14 10.00
N ILE A 109 17.55 8.74 8.88
CA ILE A 109 16.92 7.41 8.73
C ILE A 109 17.90 6.26 8.89
N ILE A 110 19.17 6.45 8.54
CA ILE A 110 20.19 5.39 8.70
C ILE A 110 20.52 5.10 10.16
N GLU A 111 20.21 6.02 11.07
CA GLU A 111 20.43 5.88 12.51
C GLU A 111 19.18 5.40 13.25
N HIS A 112 18.05 5.25 12.54
CA HIS A 112 16.81 4.73 13.07
C HIS A 112 16.99 3.27 13.50
N ASN A 113 16.44 2.89 14.65
CA ASN A 113 16.63 1.54 15.20
C ASN A 113 16.11 0.42 14.29
N GLY A 114 15.14 0.71 13.42
CA GLY A 114 14.63 -0.24 12.43
C GLY A 114 15.49 -0.39 11.16
N PHE A 115 16.44 0.50 10.90
CA PHE A 115 17.17 0.53 9.63
C PHE A 115 18.13 -0.66 9.48
N GLU A 116 18.96 -0.92 10.50
CA GLU A 116 19.91 -2.04 10.48
C GLU A 116 19.24 -3.42 10.31
N PRO A 117 18.26 -3.83 11.16
CA PRO A 117 17.67 -5.17 11.07
C PRO A 117 16.88 -5.40 9.78
N VAL A 118 16.32 -4.35 9.17
CA VAL A 118 15.47 -4.48 7.98
C VAL A 118 16.26 -4.30 6.68
N CYS A 119 17.14 -3.30 6.62
CA CYS A 119 17.78 -2.86 5.37
C CYS A 119 19.25 -3.30 5.24
N LEU A 120 19.96 -3.57 6.33
CA LEU A 120 21.39 -3.93 6.28
C LEU A 120 21.64 -5.41 6.53
N HIS A 121 20.75 -6.10 7.26
CA HIS A 121 20.92 -7.51 7.57
C HIS A 121 20.62 -8.41 6.36
N PRO A 122 21.58 -9.24 5.89
CA PRO A 122 21.39 -10.07 4.69
C PRO A 122 20.26 -11.09 4.81
N SER A 123 19.93 -11.53 6.03
CA SER A 123 18.83 -12.45 6.26
C SER A 123 17.45 -11.85 5.95
N SER A 124 17.33 -10.52 5.99
CA SER A 124 16.10 -9.77 5.73
C SER A 124 15.89 -9.46 4.24
N LEU A 125 16.93 -9.61 3.40
CA LEU A 125 16.94 -9.28 1.97
C LEU A 125 16.89 -10.53 1.05
N ARG A 126 16.38 -11.66 1.55
CA ARG A 126 16.31 -12.93 0.82
C ARG A 126 15.10 -13.05 -0.09
#